data_AF-A0A9D8MQ83-F1
#
_entry.id   AF-A0A9D8MQ83-F1
#
_cell.length_a   1.000
_cell.length_b   1.000
_cell.length_c   1.000
_cell.angle_alpha   90.00
_cell.angle_beta   90.00
_cell.angle_gamma   90.00
#
_symmetry.space_group_name_H-M   'P 1'
#
loop_
_entity.id
_entity.type
_entity.pdbx_description
1 polymer ?
#
loop_
_entity_poly.entity_id
_entity_poly.type
_entity_poly.pdbx_seq_one_letter_code
_entity_poly.pdbx_strand_id
1 'polypeptide(L)'
;MKELIIGGRKFTNRFFLGTGKFASTKVFKQVLAVSETQLVTAALTRVHEDDAEHDDILRVIDRSQVEIMLNTSGARNADEAVRIARIGEAAGFKWIKLEIHPD
;
A
#
# COMPACT_ATOMS: atom_id res chain seq x y z
N MET A 1 -8.99 13.94 19.42
CA MET A 1 -8.66 12.49 19.48
C MET A 1 -7.17 12.34 19.81
N LYS A 2 -6.77 11.25 20.47
CA LYS A 2 -5.35 10.95 20.74
C LYS A 2 -4.64 10.59 19.42
N GLU A 3 -3.43 11.09 19.19
CA GLU A 3 -2.59 10.71 18.05
C GLU A 3 -2.32 9.18 18.05
N LEU A 4 -2.29 8.56 16.88
CA LEU A 4 -1.83 7.18 16.70
C LEU A 4 -0.36 7.22 16.28
N ILE A 5 0.49 6.39 16.89
CA ILE A 5 1.92 6.32 16.57
C ILE A 5 2.24 4.88 16.16
N ILE A 6 2.78 4.70 14.96
CA ILE A 6 3.22 3.40 14.43
C ILE A 6 4.65 3.60 13.94
N GLY A 7 5.59 2.76 14.39
CA GLY A 7 6.99 2.83 13.93
C GLY A 7 7.64 4.21 14.05
N GLY A 8 7.24 5.03 15.02
CA GLY A 8 7.72 6.40 15.21
C GLY A 8 7.03 7.48 14.35
N ARG A 9 6.21 7.11 13.36
CA ARG A 9 5.41 8.05 12.57
C ARG A 9 4.06 8.29 13.26
N LYS A 10 3.65 9.56 13.29
CA LYS A 10 2.39 10.01 13.86
C LYS A 10 1.29 10.04 12.80
N PHE A 11 0.08 9.64 13.22
CA PHE A 11 -1.14 9.68 12.43
C PHE A 11 -2.21 10.43 13.21
N THR A 12 -2.76 11.47 12.59
CA THR A 12 -3.92 12.22 13.10
C THR A 12 -5.22 11.62 12.59
N ASN A 13 -5.18 10.96 11.43
CA ASN A 13 -6.27 10.18 10.86
C ASN A 13 -6.02 8.67 11.04
N ARG A 14 -6.99 7.96 11.62
CA ARG A 14 -6.91 6.52 11.91
C ARG A 14 -7.58 5.66 10.84
N PHE A 15 -8.07 6.27 9.76
CA PHE A 15 -8.63 5.58 8.62
C PHE A 15 -7.53 5.27 7.59
N PHE A 16 -7.26 3.99 7.36
CA PHE A 16 -6.27 3.50 6.41
C PHE A 16 -6.95 2.81 5.23
N LEU A 17 -6.39 2.95 4.03
CA LEU A 17 -7.01 2.49 2.79
C LEU A 17 -6.19 1.43 2.08
N GLY A 18 -6.85 0.47 1.42
CA GLY A 18 -6.20 -0.42 0.46
C GLY A 18 -6.42 0.07 -0.98
N THR A 19 -5.53 -0.27 -1.91
CA THR A 19 -5.61 0.21 -3.32
C THR A 19 -6.36 -0.74 -4.28
N GLY A 20 -6.59 -2.00 -3.90
CA GLY A 20 -6.87 -3.07 -4.88
C GLY A 20 -8.27 -3.17 -5.52
N LYS A 21 -9.24 -2.31 -5.19
CA LYS A 21 -10.63 -2.45 -5.68
C LYS A 21 -11.26 -1.16 -6.20
N PHE A 22 -10.45 -0.15 -6.52
CA PHE A 22 -10.98 1.09 -7.12
C PHE A 22 -11.24 0.89 -8.61
N ALA A 23 -12.39 1.39 -9.08
CA ALA A 23 -12.79 1.28 -10.48
C ALA A 23 -11.89 2.09 -11.46
N SER A 24 -11.16 3.08 -10.95
CA SER A 24 -10.15 3.83 -11.71
C SER A 24 -9.25 4.65 -10.79
N THR A 25 -8.09 5.04 -11.31
CA THR A 25 -7.16 5.98 -10.66
C THR A 25 -7.79 7.34 -10.36
N LYS A 26 -8.74 7.80 -11.20
CA LYS A 26 -9.53 9.01 -10.95
C LYS A 26 -10.39 8.89 -9.69
N VAL A 27 -11.09 7.78 -9.52
CA VAL A 27 -11.90 7.52 -8.31
C VAL A 27 -11.01 7.43 -7.08
N PHE A 28 -9.87 6.73 -7.19
CA PHE A 28 -8.94 6.63 -6.07
C PHE A 28 -8.40 7.99 -5.62
N LYS A 29 -8.02 8.86 -6.57
CA LYS A 29 -7.57 10.23 -6.27
C LYS A 29 -8.63 11.04 -5.52
N GLN A 30 -9.90 10.92 -5.88
CA GLN A 30 -11.00 11.57 -5.16
C GLN A 30 -11.15 11.02 -3.74
N VAL A 31 -11.02 9.70 -3.57
CA VAL A 31 -11.09 9.05 -2.26
C VAL A 31 -9.93 9.47 -1.37
N LEU A 32 -8.70 9.59 -1.89
CA LEU A 32 -7.57 10.12 -1.13
C LEU A 32 -7.85 11.54 -0.62
N ALA A 33 -8.39 12.41 -1.47
CA ALA A 33 -8.69 13.80 -1.12
C ALA A 33 -9.78 13.92 -0.04
N VAL A 34 -10.84 13.11 -0.12
CA VAL A 34 -11.98 13.20 0.82
C VAL A 34 -11.72 12.44 2.12
N SER A 35 -11.03 11.29 2.04
CA SER A 35 -10.76 10.47 3.23
C SER A 35 -9.65 11.02 4.11
N GLU A 36 -8.80 11.89 3.56
CA GLU A 36 -7.59 12.41 4.21
C GLU A 36 -6.73 11.31 4.84
N THR A 37 -6.74 10.11 4.23
CA THR A 37 -5.96 8.99 4.75
C THR A 37 -4.48 9.33 4.74
N GLN A 38 -3.77 8.89 5.76
CA GLN A 38 -2.33 9.10 5.91
C GLN A 38 -1.54 7.82 5.65
N LEU A 39 -2.21 6.71 5.35
CA LEU A 39 -1.59 5.43 5.03
C LEU A 39 -2.44 4.64 4.03
N VAL A 40 -1.79 4.16 3.00
CA VAL A 40 -2.36 3.26 1.99
C VAL A 40 -1.58 1.97 1.90
N THR A 41 -2.29 0.85 1.72
CA THR A 41 -1.68 -0.47 1.55
C THR A 41 -1.78 -0.93 0.11
N ALA A 42 -0.68 -1.45 -0.44
CA ALA A 42 -0.62 -1.96 -1.80
C ALA A 42 0.06 -3.33 -1.85
N ALA A 43 -0.40 -4.20 -2.74
CA ALA A 43 0.30 -5.44 -3.07
C ALA A 43 1.42 -5.14 -4.07
N LEU A 44 2.51 -5.92 -4.01
CA LEU A 44 3.49 -5.95 -5.08
C LEU A 44 2.88 -6.69 -6.28
N THR A 45 2.28 -5.96 -7.21
CA THR A 45 1.88 -6.52 -8.51
C THR A 45 3.09 -6.70 -9.41
N ARG A 46 3.03 -7.69 -10.30
CA ARG A 46 4.04 -7.85 -11.35
C ARG A 46 4.00 -6.62 -12.23
N VAL A 47 5.16 -6.03 -12.50
CA VAL A 47 5.31 -5.02 -13.55
C VAL A 47 5.13 -5.78 -14.87
N HIS A 48 3.93 -5.71 -15.45
CA HIS A 48 3.69 -6.20 -16.80
C HIS A 48 4.10 -5.07 -17.75
N GLU A 49 5.16 -5.29 -18.53
CA GLU A 49 5.68 -4.33 -19.51
C GLU A 49 4.64 -3.97 -20.59
N ASP A 50 3.64 -4.83 -20.79
CA ASP A 50 2.57 -4.68 -21.78
C ASP A 50 1.32 -3.93 -21.27
N ASP A 51 1.19 -3.69 -19.96
CA ASP A 51 0.01 -3.07 -19.34
C ASP A 51 0.22 -1.57 -19.04
N ALA A 52 0.71 -0.82 -20.04
CA ALA A 52 0.87 0.63 -19.93
C ALA A 52 -0.47 1.37 -19.66
N GLU A 53 -1.62 0.72 -19.90
CA GLU A 53 -2.96 1.25 -19.59
C GLU A 53 -3.42 0.98 -18.15
N HIS A 54 -2.72 0.13 -17.37
CA HIS A 54 -2.91 0.09 -15.92
C HIS A 54 -2.20 1.29 -15.31
N ASP A 55 -2.89 2.42 -15.44
CA ASP A 55 -2.70 3.71 -14.80
C ASP A 55 -2.21 3.50 -13.37
N ASP A 56 -0.89 3.49 -13.16
CA ASP A 56 -0.24 3.01 -11.93
C ASP A 56 -0.81 3.78 -10.74
N ILE A 57 -1.69 3.11 -10.00
CA ILE A 57 -2.52 3.69 -8.94
C ILE A 57 -1.66 4.32 -7.83
N LEU A 58 -0.38 3.94 -7.74
CA LEU A 58 0.58 4.50 -6.81
C LEU A 58 1.09 5.88 -7.25
N ARG A 59 1.06 6.21 -8.54
CA ARG A 59 1.54 7.50 -9.08
C ARG A 59 0.71 8.69 -8.64
N VAL A 60 -0.58 8.49 -8.34
CA VAL A 60 -1.45 9.57 -7.85
C VAL A 60 -1.33 9.84 -6.36
N ILE A 61 -0.53 9.05 -5.64
CA ILE A 61 -0.33 9.18 -4.20
C ILE A 61 0.77 10.19 -3.93
N ASP A 62 0.43 11.28 -3.25
CA ASP A 62 1.41 12.22 -2.74
C ASP A 62 2.15 11.60 -1.54
N ARG A 63 3.37 11.12 -1.80
CA ARG A 63 4.25 10.49 -0.81
C ARG A 63 4.72 11.45 0.30
N SER A 64 4.53 12.77 0.15
CA SER A 64 4.79 13.72 1.24
C SER A 64 3.70 13.69 2.32
N GLN A 65 2.48 13.28 1.96
CA GLN A 65 1.32 13.25 2.86
C GLN A 65 0.94 11.82 3.28
N VAL A 66 1.07 10.85 2.38
CA VAL A 66 0.55 9.49 2.55
C VAL A 66 1.69 8.46 2.60
N GLU A 67 1.74 7.65 3.66
CA GLU A 67 2.64 6.49 3.74
C GLU A 67 2.13 5.37 2.83
N ILE A 68 3.01 4.75 2.05
CA ILE A 68 2.66 3.54 1.29
C ILE A 68 3.26 2.34 2.03
N MET A 69 2.40 1.47 2.54
CA MET A 69 2.79 0.23 3.19
C MET A 69 2.53 -0.95 2.26
N LEU A 70 3.58 -1.64 1.83
CA LEU A 70 3.39 -2.85 1.04
C LEU A 70 2.72 -3.93 1.90
N ASN A 71 2.00 -4.84 1.26
CA ASN A 71 1.45 -6.03 1.90
C ASN A 71 2.01 -7.30 1.24
N THR A 72 1.89 -8.43 1.93
CA THR A 72 2.26 -9.74 1.40
C THR A 72 1.04 -10.52 0.89
N SER A 73 -0.01 -9.84 0.44
CA SER A 73 -1.19 -10.50 -0.14
C SER A 73 -0.75 -11.46 -1.26
N GLY A 74 -1.28 -12.68 -1.24
CA GLY A 74 -0.92 -13.74 -2.19
C GLY A 74 0.20 -14.67 -1.71
N ALA A 75 0.86 -14.38 -0.58
CA ALA A 75 1.75 -15.35 0.06
C ALA A 75 0.95 -16.46 0.75
N ARG A 76 1.33 -17.72 0.50
CA ARG A 76 0.70 -18.92 1.07
C ARG A 76 1.41 -19.44 2.32
N ASN A 77 2.66 -19.06 2.49
CA ASN A 77 3.50 -19.48 3.60
C ASN A 77 4.45 -18.34 4.02
N ALA A 78 5.15 -18.57 5.13
CA ALA A 78 6.08 -17.58 5.70
C ALA A 78 7.24 -17.25 4.74
N ASP A 79 7.76 -18.24 4.02
CA ASP A 79 8.90 -18.04 3.11
C ASP A 79 8.53 -17.10 1.95
N GLU A 80 7.33 -17.27 1.38
CA GLU A 80 6.78 -16.38 0.37
C GLU A 80 6.58 -14.96 0.92
N ALA A 81 6.00 -14.81 2.11
CA ALA A 81 5.77 -13.51 2.72
C ALA A 81 7.10 -12.78 3.01
N VAL A 82 8.11 -13.49 3.55
CA VAL A 82 9.45 -12.94 3.78
C VAL A 82 10.12 -12.53 2.47
N ARG A 83 9.94 -13.30 1.39
CA ARG A 83 10.47 -12.93 0.07
C ARG A 83 9.86 -11.62 -0.42
N ILE A 84 8.54 -11.46 -0.31
CA ILE A 84 7.85 -10.21 -0.70
C ILE A 84 8.34 -9.04 0.17
N ALA A 85 8.47 -9.24 1.48
CA ALA A 85 8.97 -8.22 2.39
C ALA A 85 10.39 -7.74 2.03
N ARG A 86 11.30 -8.66 1.68
CA ARG A 86 12.66 -8.34 1.23
C ARG A 86 12.70 -7.56 -0.08
N ILE A 87 11.79 -7.87 -1.01
CA ILE A 87 11.65 -7.08 -2.25
C ILE A 87 11.19 -5.66 -1.92
N GLY A 88 10.21 -5.51 -1.03
CA GLY A 88 9.75 -4.21 -0.56
C GLY A 88 10.86 -3.41 0.12
N GLU A 89 11.64 -4.05 0.99
CA GLU A 89 12.81 -3.43 1.64
C GLU A 89 13.83 -2.95 0.60
N ALA A 90 14.19 -3.78 -0.39
CA ALA A 90 15.10 -3.40 -1.47
C ALA A 90 14.57 -2.25 -2.34
N ALA A 91 13.24 -2.10 -2.45
CA ALA A 91 12.58 -0.98 -3.12
C ALA A 91 12.40 0.27 -2.20
N GLY A 92 12.98 0.25 -1.00
CA GLY A 92 12.99 1.38 -0.07
C GLY A 92 11.75 1.53 0.82
N PHE A 93 10.87 0.52 0.86
CA PHE A 93 9.72 0.52 1.75
C PHE A 93 10.15 0.08 3.16
N LYS A 94 9.72 0.82 4.18
CA LYS A 94 10.13 0.58 5.57
C LYS A 94 9.20 -0.36 6.31
N TRP A 95 7.92 -0.39 5.94
CA TRP A 95 6.89 -1.15 6.62
C TRP A 95 6.27 -2.18 5.68
N ILE A 96 5.83 -3.29 6.29
CA ILE A 96 5.13 -4.37 5.62
C ILE A 96 3.89 -4.75 6.41
N LYS A 97 2.77 -4.91 5.71
CA LYS A 97 1.55 -5.56 6.22
C LYS A 97 1.66 -7.05 5.94
N LEU A 98 2.03 -7.82 6.97
CA LEU A 98 2.12 -9.26 6.88
C LEU A 98 0.72 -9.87 6.72
N GLU A 99 0.54 -10.56 5.60
CA GLU A 99 -0.65 -11.33 5.24
C GLU A 99 -0.19 -12.67 4.67
N ILE A 100 -0.73 -13.77 5.20
CA ILE A 100 -0.52 -15.11 4.67
C ILE A 100 -1.88 -15.75 4.52
N HIS A 101 -2.20 -16.15 3.28
CA HIS A 101 -3.46 -16.82 2.95
C HIS A 101 -3.12 -18.17 2.31
N PRO A 102 -3.22 -19.28 3.06
CA PRO A 102 -2.74 -20.60 2.64
C PRO A 102 -3.62 -21.30 1.59
N ASP A 103 -4.75 -20.69 1.24
CA ASP A 103 -5.76 -21.23 0.30
C ASP A 103 -5.33 -21.11 -1.19
#